data_AF-A0A1E3KQ55-F1
#
_entry.id   AF-A0A1E3KQ55-F1
#
_cell.length_a   1.000
_cell.length_b   1.000
_cell.length_c   1.000
_cell.angle_alpha   90.00
_cell.angle_beta   90.00
_cell.angle_gamma   90.00
#
_symmetry.space_group_name_H-M   'P 1'
#
loop_
_entity.id
_entity.type
_entity.pdbx_description
1 polymer ?
#
loop_
_entity_poly.entity_id
_entity_poly.type
_entity_poly.pdbx_seq_one_letter_code
_entity_poly.pdbx_strand_id
1 'polypeptide(L)'
;MKRLWHTLLIGAIGGIVIGYLMALGFSTFFNTTYLFPSNPTFVSHWPSPLAATQLSTLLWILIGEVWAFSSWLFEIETWSITKQTIAHCLCSYLGMTPLAILCG
;
A
#
# COMPACT_ATOMS: atom_id res chain seq x y z
N MET A 1 19.64 -6.21 8.89
CA MET A 1 18.66 -5.74 9.90
C MET A 1 18.43 -4.24 9.83
N LYS A 2 19.41 -3.36 10.11
CA LYS A 2 19.21 -1.89 10.09
C LYS A 2 18.71 -1.35 8.73
N ARG A 3 19.21 -1.89 7.62
CA ARG A 3 18.82 -1.49 6.26
C ARG A 3 17.36 -1.85 5.94
N LEU A 4 16.93 -3.06 6.28
CA LEU A 4 15.53 -3.51 6.11
C LEU A 4 14.55 -2.57 6.83
N TRP A 5 14.80 -2.24 8.10
CA TRP A 5 13.93 -1.32 8.84
C TRP A 5 13.80 0.06 8.20
N HIS A 6 14.89 0.60 7.62
CA HIS A 6 14.82 1.86 6.88
C HIS A 6 14.00 1.70 5.59
N THR A 7 14.19 0.61 4.86
CA THR A 7 13.41 0.32 3.64
C THR A 7 11.91 0.22 3.94
N LEU A 8 11.55 -0.50 5.00
CA LEU A 8 10.16 -0.64 5.46
C LEU A 8 9.55 0.72 5.86
N LEU A 9 10.26 1.53 6.66
CA LEU A 9 9.80 2.88 7.03
C LEU A 9 9.59 3.79 5.81
N ILE A 10 10.50 3.77 4.84
CA ILE A 10 10.34 4.51 3.59
C ILE A 10 9.13 3.98 2.81
N GLY A 11 8.94 2.65 2.80
CA GLY A 11 7.76 1.98 2.24
C GLY A 11 6.46 2.49 2.85
N ALA A 12 6.35 2.47 4.18
CA ALA A 12 5.17 2.94 4.91
C ALA A 12 4.83 4.40 4.57
N ILE A 13 5.83 5.29 4.64
CA ILE A 13 5.64 6.72 4.32
C ILE A 13 5.24 6.88 2.85
N GLY A 14 5.94 6.21 1.93
CA GLY A 14 5.62 6.23 0.51
C GLY A 14 4.22 5.73 0.21
N GLY A 15 3.78 4.65 0.87
CA GLY A 15 2.43 4.11 0.78
C GLY A 15 1.37 5.13 1.20
N ILE A 16 1.53 5.77 2.37
CA ILE A 16 0.63 6.83 2.84
C ILE A 16 0.58 7.98 1.84
N VAL A 17 1.73 8.49 1.40
CA VAL A 17 1.81 9.64 0.50
C VAL A 17 1.13 9.34 -0.83
N ILE A 18 1.46 8.20 -1.45
CA ILE A 18 0.85 7.80 -2.74
C ILE A 18 -0.64 7.56 -2.56
N GLY A 19 -1.06 6.81 -1.54
CA GLY A 19 -2.46 6.53 -1.27
C GLY A 19 -3.29 7.79 -1.03
N TYR A 20 -2.77 8.72 -0.22
CA TYR A 20 -3.42 10.01 0.05
C TYR A 20 -3.51 10.87 -1.21
N LEU A 21 -2.43 10.99 -1.99
CA LEU A 21 -2.44 11.77 -3.24
C LEU A 21 -3.43 11.21 -4.26
N MET A 22 -3.52 9.88 -4.37
CA MET A 22 -4.50 9.21 -5.23
C MET A 22 -5.93 9.46 -4.74
N ALA A 23 -6.19 9.29 -3.43
CA ALA A 23 -7.50 9.54 -2.84
C ALA A 23 -7.95 11.00 -3.03
N LEU A 24 -7.04 11.96 -2.80
CA LEU A 24 -7.29 13.38 -3.03
C LEU A 24 -7.55 13.66 -4.51
N GLY A 25 -6.71 13.12 -5.40
CA GLY A 25 -6.87 13.24 -6.84
C GLY A 25 -8.23 12.76 -7.33
N PHE A 26 -8.65 11.56 -6.94
CA PHE A 26 -9.97 11.05 -7.31
C PHE A 26 -11.11 11.86 -6.68
N SER A 27 -10.99 12.23 -5.39
CA SER A 27 -12.02 13.02 -4.71
C SER A 27 -12.24 14.38 -5.38
N THR A 28 -11.17 15.03 -5.84
CA THR A 28 -11.24 16.28 -6.61
C THR A 28 -11.79 16.07 -8.01
N PHE A 29 -11.35 15.02 -8.72
CA PHE A 29 -11.83 14.69 -10.06
C PHE A 29 -13.34 14.44 -10.10
N PHE A 30 -13.89 13.77 -9.07
CA PHE A 30 -15.32 13.51 -8.94
C PHE A 30 -16.11 14.61 -8.20
N ASN A 31 -15.49 15.76 -7.90
CA ASN A 31 -16.11 16.90 -7.20
C ASN A 31 -16.82 16.52 -5.89
N THR A 32 -16.21 15.63 -5.12
CA THR A 32 -16.77 15.17 -3.84
C THR A 32 -16.59 16.22 -2.74
N THR A 33 -17.54 16.31 -1.80
CA THR A 33 -17.49 17.26 -0.67
C THR A 33 -16.48 16.85 0.41
N TYR A 34 -16.15 15.57 0.48
CA TYR A 34 -15.27 14.99 1.49
C TYR A 34 -14.23 14.09 0.83
N LEU A 35 -13.10 13.86 1.49
CA LEU A 35 -12.09 12.93 1.00
C LEU A 35 -12.65 11.49 1.02
N PHE A 36 -12.72 10.87 -0.15
CA PHE A 36 -13.01 9.45 -0.29
C PHE A 36 -11.68 8.68 -0.33
N PRO A 37 -11.33 7.94 0.74
CA PRO A 37 -10.05 7.23 0.81
C PRO A 37 -10.04 5.93 0.00
N SER A 38 -11.21 5.41 -0.38
CA SER A 38 -11.38 4.27 -1.29
C SER A 38 -12.73 4.42 -1.99
N ASN A 39 -13.18 3.37 -2.68
CA ASN A 39 -14.46 3.34 -3.38
C ASN A 39 -15.64 3.73 -2.44
N PRO A 40 -16.72 4.36 -2.94
CA PRO A 40 -17.85 4.76 -2.10
C PRO A 40 -18.53 3.62 -1.34
N THR A 41 -18.56 2.42 -1.92
CA THR A 41 -19.09 1.20 -1.28
C THR A 41 -18.27 0.83 -0.04
N PHE A 42 -16.94 0.93 -0.10
CA PHE A 42 -16.04 0.73 1.03
C PHE A 42 -16.33 1.74 2.13
N VAL A 43 -16.42 3.03 1.78
CA VAL A 43 -16.70 4.10 2.75
C VAL A 43 -18.07 3.90 3.42
N SER A 44 -19.07 3.39 2.70
CA SER A 44 -20.41 3.14 3.26
C SER A 44 -20.48 2.06 4.34
N HIS A 45 -19.46 1.20 4.45
CA HIS A 45 -19.38 0.22 5.54
C HIS A 45 -18.96 0.84 6.87
N TRP A 46 -18.51 2.10 6.88
CA TRP A 46 -17.99 2.78 8.06
C TRP A 46 -18.96 3.86 8.55
N PRO A 47 -19.06 4.05 9.88
CA PRO A 47 -19.97 5.04 10.47
C PRO A 47 -19.56 6.48 10.20
N SER A 48 -18.31 6.73 9.79
CA SER A 48 -17.84 8.06 9.43
C SER A 48 -16.75 8.02 8.35
N PRO A 49 -16.62 9.08 7.54
CA PRO A 49 -15.52 9.20 6.57
C PRO A 49 -14.15 9.12 7.24
N LEU A 50 -14.00 9.66 8.45
CA LEU A 50 -12.75 9.59 9.22
C LEU A 50 -12.35 8.15 9.53
N ALA A 51 -13.30 7.31 9.98
CA ALA A 51 -13.03 5.90 10.27
C ALA A 51 -12.61 5.14 9.01
N ALA A 52 -13.26 5.40 7.87
CA ALA A 52 -12.84 4.84 6.58
C ALA A 52 -11.42 5.28 6.22
N THR A 53 -11.08 6.57 6.39
CA THR A 53 -9.75 7.09 6.08
C THR A 53 -8.67 6.52 6.98
N GLN A 54 -8.95 6.31 8.27
CA GLN A 54 -8.03 5.66 9.20
C GLN A 54 -7.69 4.24 8.74
N LEU A 55 -8.70 3.44 8.38
CA LEU A 55 -8.44 2.08 7.88
C LEU A 55 -7.71 2.10 6.55
N SER A 56 -8.11 2.95 5.60
CA SER A 56 -7.40 3.07 4.33
C SER A 56 -5.94 3.50 4.51
N THR A 57 -5.65 4.37 5.48
CA THR A 57 -4.28 4.76 5.82
C THR A 57 -3.46 3.55 6.29
N LEU A 58 -4.03 2.69 7.12
CA LEU A 58 -3.39 1.43 7.53
C LEU A 58 -3.14 0.51 6.32
N LEU A 59 -4.11 0.39 5.42
CA LEU A 59 -3.97 -0.39 4.19
C LEU A 59 -2.87 0.18 3.28
N TRP A 60 -2.78 1.51 3.13
CA TRP A 60 -1.73 2.16 2.35
C TRP A 60 -0.34 1.93 2.92
N ILE A 61 -0.19 1.94 4.25
CA ILE A 61 1.06 1.55 4.91
C ILE A 61 1.42 0.12 4.52
N LEU A 62 0.49 -0.83 4.70
CA LEU A 62 0.74 -2.24 4.38
C LEU A 62 1.07 -2.46 2.90
N ILE A 63 0.44 -1.70 2.00
CA ILE A 63 0.75 -1.74 0.57
C ILE A 63 2.19 -1.28 0.33
N GLY A 64 2.58 -0.14 0.91
CA GLY A 64 3.93 0.39 0.82
C GLY A 64 4.99 -0.57 1.38
N GLU A 65 4.67 -1.24 2.49
CA GLU A 65 5.54 -2.25 3.12
C GLU A 65 5.75 -3.48 2.22
N VAL A 66 4.70 -3.98 1.55
CA VAL A 66 4.84 -5.11 0.62
C VAL A 66 5.79 -4.76 -0.53
N TRP A 67 5.65 -3.57 -1.11
CA TRP A 67 6.54 -3.11 -2.18
C TRP A 67 7.97 -2.88 -1.68
N ALA A 68 8.14 -2.26 -0.52
CA ALA A 68 9.44 -2.04 0.07
C ALA A 68 10.17 -3.36 0.40
N PHE A 69 9.45 -4.31 0.99
CA PHE A 69 9.98 -5.64 1.28
C PHE A 69 10.31 -6.42 0.00
N SER A 70 9.44 -6.40 -1.01
CA SER A 70 9.69 -7.11 -2.25
C SER A 70 10.86 -6.49 -3.03
N SER A 71 11.05 -5.16 -2.98
CA SER A 71 12.23 -4.50 -3.54
C SER A 71 13.51 -4.84 -2.78
N TRP A 72 13.45 -5.00 -1.45
CA TRP A 72 14.59 -5.41 -0.64
C TRP A 72 15.17 -6.78 -1.04
N LEU A 73 14.37 -7.67 -1.63
CA LEU A 73 14.84 -8.98 -2.11
C LEU A 73 15.94 -8.88 -3.18
N PHE A 74 15.99 -7.78 -3.95
CA PHE A 74 17.06 -7.52 -4.92
C PHE A 74 18.38 -7.11 -4.25
N GLU A 75 18.38 -6.74 -2.97
CA GLU A 75 19.60 -6.41 -2.22
C GLU A 75 20.32 -7.66 -1.68
N ILE A 76 19.74 -8.85 -1.84
CA ILE A 76 20.34 -10.10 -1.39
C ILE A 76 21.39 -10.57 -2.41
N GLU A 77 22.64 -10.16 -2.24
CA GLU A 77 23.75 -10.44 -3.18
C GLU A 77 24.05 -11.93 -3.38
N THR A 78 23.65 -12.80 -2.45
CA THR A 78 23.88 -14.25 -2.56
C THR A 78 22.91 -14.95 -3.51
N TRP A 79 21.85 -14.29 -3.94
CA TRP A 79 20.83 -14.86 -4.82
C TRP A 79 21.10 -14.50 -6.27
N SER A 80 20.81 -15.42 -7.19
CA SER A 80 20.80 -15.10 -8.62
C SER A 80 19.64 -14.14 -8.93
N ILE A 81 19.79 -13.34 -9.98
CA ILE A 81 18.73 -12.42 -10.45
C ILE A 81 17.41 -13.17 -10.68
N THR A 82 17.44 -14.38 -11.26
CA THR A 82 16.23 -15.19 -11.45
C THR A 82 15.53 -15.50 -10.13
N LYS A 83 16.29 -15.90 -9.10
CA LYS A 83 15.72 -16.20 -7.78
C LYS A 83 15.15 -14.95 -7.11
N GLN A 84 15.84 -13.81 -7.21
CA GLN A 84 15.35 -12.52 -6.70
C GLN A 84 14.04 -12.11 -7.38
N THR A 85 13.96 -12.19 -8.71
CA THR A 85 12.74 -11.84 -9.47
C THR A 85 11.57 -12.75 -9.12
N ILE A 86 11.78 -14.07 -9.01
CA ILE A 86 10.71 -15.01 -8.62
C ILE A 86 10.20 -14.67 -7.22
N ALA A 87 11.11 -14.45 -6.27
CA ALA A 87 10.73 -14.10 -4.90
C ALA A 87 10.00 -12.74 -4.86
N HIS A 88 10.48 -11.75 -5.61
CA HIS A 88 9.82 -10.45 -5.75
C HIS A 88 8.39 -10.61 -6.27
N CYS A 89 8.20 -11.33 -7.38
CA CYS A 89 6.88 -11.56 -7.96
C CYS A 89 5.94 -12.29 -6.99
N LEU A 90 6.43 -13.33 -6.30
CA LEU A 90 5.63 -14.08 -5.34
C LEU A 90 5.25 -13.23 -4.12
N CYS A 91 6.20 -12.49 -3.55
CA CYS A 91 5.94 -11.61 -2.41
C CYS A 91 4.97 -10.49 -2.77
N SER A 92 5.17 -9.83 -3.91
CA SER A 92 4.27 -8.79 -4.40
C SER A 92 2.87 -9.36 -4.66
N TYR A 93 2.75 -10.50 -5.35
CA TYR A 93 1.45 -11.11 -5.65
C TYR A 93 0.72 -11.56 -4.37
N LEU A 94 1.37 -12.36 -3.52
CA LEU A 94 0.77 -12.89 -2.31
C LEU A 94 0.49 -11.82 -1.25
N GLY A 95 1.31 -10.77 -1.19
CA GLY A 95 1.10 -9.63 -0.29
C GLY A 95 -0.01 -8.70 -0.78
N MET A 96 -0.05 -8.39 -2.08
CA MET A 96 -1.05 -7.48 -2.66
C MET A 96 -2.43 -8.12 -2.77
N THR A 97 -2.54 -9.42 -3.05
CA THR A 97 -3.85 -10.08 -3.23
C THR A 97 -4.81 -9.89 -2.05
N PRO A 98 -4.44 -10.20 -0.79
CA PRO A 98 -5.34 -9.98 0.34
C PRO A 98 -5.61 -8.48 0.59
N LEU A 99 -4.60 -7.63 0.40
CA LEU A 99 -4.77 -6.18 0.57
C LEU A 99 -5.73 -5.59 -0.46
N ALA A 100 -5.69 -6.07 -1.70
CA ALA A 100 -6.62 -5.67 -2.75
C ALA A 100 -8.06 -6.05 -2.40
N ILE A 101 -8.28 -7.25 -1.84
CA ILE A 101 -9.61 -7.68 -1.38
C ILE A 101 -10.08 -6.81 -0.20
N LEU A 102 -9.19 -6.45 0.73
CA LEU A 102 -9.52 -5.62 1.89
C LEU A 102 -9.83 -4.16 1.53
N CYS A 103 -9.27 -3.65 0.43
CA CYS A 103 -9.52 -2.29 -0.06
C CYS A 103 -10.93 -2.09 -0.65
N GLY A 104 -11.63 -3.20 -0.96
CA GLY A 104 -12.98 -3.20 -1.55
C GLY A 104 -12.98 -3.22 -3.06
#